data_AF-A0A8S3V4N0-F1
#
_entry.id   AF-A0A8S3V4N0-F1
#
_cell.length_a   1.000
_cell.length_b   1.000
_cell.length_c   1.000
_cell.angle_alpha   90.00
_cell.angle_beta   90.00
_cell.angle_gamma   90.00
#
_symmetry.space_group_name_H-M   'P 1'
#
loop_
_entity.id
_entity.type
_entity.pdbx_description
1 polymer ?
#
loop_
_entity_poly.entity_id
_entity_poly.type
_entity_poly.pdbx_seq_one_letter_code
_entity_poly.pdbx_strand_id
1 'polypeptide(L)'
;MEAYQHPFYRPMFLFFTRSEGGQGDTINRLAAFHKILEDYCLHTRVVVCSQVVPALLRIWFEVILEEASTDFVSHLLPVLIERCGLLYNILEFKADVKRLISQYFVKLLKKHPTILLDQQSDILDFLMTPANITNREDFFANMVWGVGEYCSTTNDERCTTENIRRFFEVLEALTYELSGMIASTTTSSVSHAKITCMLMSTLAKLSTRCQDLIPRAILCCTKVARQQEQGYLDTNSQETIINRAQELTNILKVPNFAATALNPSSDIFTGRWHQDSSSLPTILRGVYQIISTE
;
A
#
# COMPACT_ATOMS: atom_id res chain seq x y z
N MET A 1 38.05 -14.99 -3.47
CA MET A 1 36.72 -15.51 -3.83
C MET A 1 36.79 -15.99 -5.27
N GLU A 2 36.50 -17.25 -5.53
CA GLU A 2 36.59 -17.88 -6.86
C GLU A 2 35.65 -17.21 -7.87
N ALA A 3 34.46 -16.79 -7.43
CA ALA A 3 33.50 -16.08 -8.27
C ALA A 3 34.04 -14.76 -8.84
N TYR A 4 34.88 -14.01 -8.10
CA TYR A 4 35.48 -12.77 -8.62
C TYR A 4 36.47 -13.03 -9.77
N GLN A 5 37.13 -14.20 -9.75
CA GLN A 5 38.08 -14.59 -10.78
C GLN A 5 37.38 -15.11 -12.04
N HIS A 6 36.11 -15.52 -11.93
CA HIS A 6 35.33 -16.03 -13.04
C HIS A 6 34.92 -14.89 -14.01
N PRO A 7 35.27 -14.97 -15.31
CA PRO A 7 35.01 -13.89 -16.28
C PRO A 7 33.54 -13.45 -16.39
N PHE A 8 32.62 -14.39 -16.17
CA PHE A 8 31.17 -14.11 -16.23
C PHE A 8 30.67 -13.22 -15.07
N TYR A 9 31.24 -13.34 -13.86
CA TYR A 9 30.78 -12.60 -12.68
C TYR A 9 31.59 -11.33 -12.41
N ARG A 10 32.84 -11.27 -12.87
CA ARG A 10 33.73 -10.13 -12.68
C ARG A 10 33.11 -8.77 -13.03
N PRO A 11 32.33 -8.60 -14.13
CA PRO A 11 31.67 -7.34 -14.43
C PRO A 11 30.67 -6.89 -13.34
N MET A 12 29.98 -7.84 -12.69
CA MET A 12 29.04 -7.50 -11.61
C MET A 12 29.78 -6.94 -10.39
N PHE A 13 30.90 -7.55 -10.00
CA PHE A 13 31.72 -7.05 -8.91
C PHE A 13 32.23 -5.64 -9.19
N LEU A 14 32.80 -5.41 -10.38
CA LEU A 14 33.30 -4.08 -10.77
C LEU A 14 32.20 -3.03 -10.74
N PHE A 15 30.99 -3.40 -11.15
CA PHE A 15 29.84 -2.51 -11.08
C PHE A 15 29.43 -2.16 -9.65
N PHE A 16 29.32 -3.15 -8.75
CA PHE A 16 28.88 -2.88 -7.37
C PHE A 16 29.94 -2.15 -6.52
N THR A 17 31.22 -2.24 -6.87
CA THR A 17 32.31 -1.58 -6.12
C THR A 17 32.76 -0.25 -6.72
N ARG A 18 32.10 0.23 -7.77
CA ARG A 18 32.45 1.52 -8.39
C ARG A 18 32.12 2.70 -7.46
N SER A 19 32.81 3.82 -7.66
CA SER A 19 32.62 5.05 -6.89
C SER A 19 31.55 5.99 -7.46
N GLU A 20 30.71 5.51 -8.38
CA GLU A 20 29.68 6.28 -9.07
C GLU A 20 28.28 5.65 -8.88
N GLY A 21 27.27 6.50 -8.74
CA GLY A 21 25.85 6.10 -8.84
C GLY A 21 25.35 6.15 -10.29
N GLY A 22 24.18 5.59 -10.57
CA GLY A 22 23.48 5.79 -11.86
C GLY A 22 23.36 4.56 -12.76
N GLN A 23 22.77 4.78 -13.95
CA GLN A 23 22.14 3.77 -14.81
C GLN A 23 23.00 2.52 -15.10
N GLY A 24 22.34 1.38 -14.98
CA GLY A 24 22.78 0.06 -15.42
C GLY A 24 21.68 -0.95 -15.10
N ASP A 25 21.55 -2.02 -15.90
CA ASP A 25 20.60 -3.15 -15.73
C ASP A 25 20.88 -4.02 -14.49
N THR A 26 21.33 -3.38 -13.41
CA THR A 26 21.87 -4.04 -12.23
C THR A 26 20.82 -4.79 -11.45
N ILE A 27 19.57 -4.31 -11.45
CA ILE A 27 18.53 -4.93 -10.64
C ILE A 27 18.19 -6.33 -11.20
N ASN A 28 18.17 -6.46 -12.53
CA ASN A 28 18.02 -7.73 -13.24
C ASN A 28 19.07 -8.79 -12.86
N ARG A 29 20.28 -8.37 -12.45
CA ARG A 29 21.38 -9.28 -12.08
C ARG A 29 21.60 -9.41 -10.58
N LEU A 30 20.90 -8.63 -9.77
CA LEU A 30 21.13 -8.57 -8.33
C LEU A 30 20.76 -9.87 -7.61
N ALA A 31 19.70 -10.57 -8.05
CA ALA A 31 19.34 -11.89 -7.52
C ALA A 31 20.48 -12.91 -7.71
N ALA A 32 21.06 -12.95 -8.92
CA ALA A 32 22.19 -13.80 -9.22
C ALA A 32 23.42 -13.42 -8.39
N PHE A 33 23.64 -12.11 -8.20
CA PHE A 33 24.75 -11.61 -7.37
C PHE A 33 24.59 -11.99 -5.90
N HIS A 34 23.40 -11.88 -5.33
CA HIS A 34 23.13 -12.36 -3.97
C HIS A 34 23.42 -13.85 -3.81
N LYS A 35 23.06 -14.67 -4.81
CA LYS A 35 23.33 -16.11 -4.81
C LYS A 35 24.82 -16.43 -4.82
N ILE A 36 25.60 -15.70 -5.63
CA ILE A 36 27.08 -15.84 -5.66
C ILE A 36 27.70 -15.52 -4.31
N LEU A 37 27.11 -14.58 -3.57
CA LEU A 37 27.61 -14.13 -2.28
C LEU A 37 26.97 -14.85 -1.09
N GLU A 38 26.11 -15.85 -1.29
CA GLU A 38 25.30 -16.44 -0.23
C GLU A 38 26.13 -16.97 0.96
N ASP A 39 27.29 -17.58 0.67
CA ASP A 39 28.23 -18.10 1.68
C ASP A 39 28.75 -17.04 2.66
N TYR A 40 28.64 -15.75 2.31
CA TYR A 40 29.12 -14.63 3.11
C TYR A 40 28.05 -14.01 4.00
N CYS A 41 26.80 -14.51 3.99
CA CYS A 41 25.70 -13.90 4.75
C CYS A 41 25.96 -13.88 6.27
N LEU A 42 26.73 -14.84 6.79
CA LEU A 42 27.11 -14.94 8.20
C LEU A 42 28.49 -14.33 8.51
N HIS A 43 29.20 -13.83 7.50
CA HIS A 43 30.52 -13.25 7.70
C HIS A 43 30.42 -12.00 8.58
N THR A 44 31.21 -11.91 9.65
CA THR A 44 31.09 -10.85 10.69
C THR A 44 31.05 -9.44 10.11
N ARG A 45 31.91 -9.14 9.12
CA ARG A 45 31.90 -7.83 8.46
C ARG A 45 30.59 -7.53 7.73
N VAL A 46 30.00 -8.54 7.08
CA VAL A 46 28.75 -8.38 6.33
C VAL A 46 27.59 -8.15 7.30
N VAL A 47 27.54 -8.92 8.39
CA VAL A 47 26.52 -8.75 9.44
C VAL A 47 26.60 -7.37 10.07
N VAL A 48 27.79 -6.93 10.49
CA VAL A 48 27.99 -5.58 11.08
C VAL A 48 27.62 -4.48 10.09
N CYS A 49 28.03 -4.58 8.82
CA CYS A 49 27.62 -3.61 7.80
C CYS A 49 26.09 -3.59 7.63
N SER A 50 25.44 -4.75 7.67
CA SER A 50 23.98 -4.85 7.50
C SER A 50 23.20 -4.14 8.60
N GLN A 51 23.75 -4.03 9.81
CA GLN A 51 23.12 -3.32 10.94
C GLN A 51 23.14 -1.80 10.76
N VAL A 52 24.13 -1.27 10.02
CA VAL A 52 24.27 0.18 9.79
C VAL A 52 23.32 0.67 8.67
N VAL A 53 23.04 -0.19 7.68
CA VAL A 53 22.24 0.18 6.50
C VAL A 53 20.85 0.73 6.86
N PRO A 54 20.04 0.12 7.74
CA PRO A 54 18.73 0.68 8.10
C PRO A 54 18.80 2.09 8.71
N ALA A 55 19.84 2.40 9.47
CA ALA A 55 20.04 3.73 10.06
C ALA A 55 20.35 4.78 8.98
N LEU A 56 21.28 4.46 8.06
CA LEU A 56 21.61 5.34 6.94
C LEU A 56 20.43 5.54 5.99
N LEU A 57 19.71 4.45 5.69
CA LEU A 57 18.56 4.49 4.81
C LEU A 57 17.42 5.34 5.39
N ARG A 58 17.26 5.36 6.73
CA ARG A 58 16.29 6.23 7.39
C ARG A 58 16.62 7.70 7.16
N ILE A 59 17.86 8.10 7.40
CA ILE A 59 18.32 9.47 7.19
C ILE A 59 18.14 9.86 5.72
N TRP A 60 18.52 8.96 4.80
CA TRP A 60 18.35 9.18 3.37
C TRP A 60 16.88 9.41 2.98
N PHE A 61 15.98 8.61 3.53
CA PHE A 61 14.54 8.78 3.33
C PHE A 61 14.00 10.08 3.93
N GLU A 62 14.51 10.51 5.09
CA GLU A 62 14.14 11.79 5.70
C GLU A 62 14.57 12.96 4.82
N VAL A 63 15.81 12.95 4.33
CA VAL A 63 16.31 13.97 3.38
C VAL A 63 15.48 14.01 2.10
N ILE A 64 15.12 12.87 1.53
CA ILE A 64 14.28 12.84 0.31
C ILE A 64 12.88 13.37 0.60
N LEU A 65 12.28 12.98 1.73
CA LEU A 65 11.00 13.51 2.16
C LEU A 65 11.04 15.01 2.48
N GLU A 66 12.20 15.63 2.63
CA GLU A 66 12.32 17.06 2.86
C GLU A 66 12.63 17.80 1.55
N GLU A 67 13.63 17.34 0.80
CA GLU A 67 14.30 18.12 -0.24
C GLU A 67 14.05 17.65 -1.69
N ALA A 68 13.57 16.42 -1.90
CA ALA A 68 13.49 15.89 -3.25
C ALA A 68 12.34 16.49 -4.09
N SER A 69 12.59 16.61 -5.40
CA SER A 69 11.57 17.01 -6.37
C SER A 69 10.55 15.88 -6.60
N THR A 70 9.31 16.24 -6.91
CA THR A 70 8.26 15.26 -7.25
C THR A 70 8.70 14.33 -8.40
N ASP A 71 9.42 14.86 -9.40
CA ASP A 71 9.97 14.08 -10.51
C ASP A 71 10.94 12.99 -10.04
N PHE A 72 11.90 13.35 -9.17
CA PHE A 72 12.83 12.36 -8.60
C PHE A 72 12.08 11.28 -7.81
N VAL A 73 11.12 11.70 -6.99
CA VAL A 73 10.35 10.77 -6.15
C VAL A 73 9.48 9.84 -7.00
N SER A 74 8.92 10.34 -8.11
CA SER A 74 8.18 9.52 -9.08
C SER A 74 9.05 8.39 -9.63
N HIS A 75 10.28 8.69 -10.05
CA HIS A 75 11.23 7.69 -10.55
C HIS A 75 11.75 6.74 -9.45
N LEU A 76 11.72 7.17 -8.19
CA LEU A 76 12.17 6.36 -7.07
C LEU A 76 11.18 5.24 -6.72
N LEU A 77 9.88 5.44 -6.93
CA LEU A 77 8.87 4.48 -6.49
C LEU A 77 9.03 3.08 -7.14
N PRO A 78 9.18 2.92 -8.47
CA PRO A 78 9.42 1.61 -9.07
C PRO A 78 10.64 0.91 -8.50
N VAL A 79 11.71 1.67 -8.23
CA VAL A 79 12.94 1.14 -7.63
C VAL A 79 12.66 0.61 -6.22
N LEU A 80 11.86 1.30 -5.42
CA LEU A 80 11.47 0.81 -4.08
C LEU A 80 10.61 -0.45 -4.14
N ILE A 81 9.66 -0.51 -5.08
CA ILE A 81 8.82 -1.69 -5.31
C ILE A 81 9.68 -2.91 -5.61
N GLU A 82 10.63 -2.78 -6.54
CA GLU A 82 11.52 -3.87 -6.92
C GLU A 82 12.46 -4.28 -5.77
N ARG A 83 13.10 -3.29 -5.13
CA ARG A 83 14.08 -3.51 -4.06
C ARG A 83 13.48 -4.10 -2.80
N CYS A 84 12.21 -3.82 -2.49
CA CYS A 84 11.55 -4.33 -1.30
C CYS A 84 11.55 -5.86 -1.20
N GLY A 85 11.60 -6.60 -2.32
CA GLY A 85 11.81 -8.06 -2.28
C GLY A 85 13.08 -8.56 -2.92
N LEU A 86 14.02 -7.67 -3.24
CA LEU A 86 15.34 -8.04 -3.71
C LEU A 86 16.41 -7.56 -2.72
N LEU A 87 16.33 -8.09 -1.50
CA LEU A 87 17.25 -7.82 -0.40
C LEU A 87 18.16 -9.02 -0.14
N TYR A 88 19.42 -8.74 0.21
CA TYR A 88 20.38 -9.76 0.56
C TYR A 88 19.92 -10.58 1.79
N ASN A 89 20.23 -11.88 1.82
CA ASN A 89 19.56 -12.84 2.72
C ASN A 89 20.12 -12.83 4.15
N ILE A 90 19.92 -11.72 4.86
CA ILE A 90 20.20 -11.57 6.30
C ILE A 90 18.87 -11.23 6.98
N LEU A 91 18.45 -12.04 7.96
CA LEU A 91 17.10 -12.02 8.50
C LEU A 91 16.70 -10.66 9.10
N GLU A 92 17.50 -10.16 10.05
CA GLU A 92 17.22 -8.89 10.75
C GLU A 92 17.29 -7.70 9.78
N PHE A 93 18.33 -7.67 8.94
CA PHE A 93 18.48 -6.67 7.88
C PHE A 93 17.26 -6.61 6.95
N LYS A 94 16.76 -7.76 6.48
CA LYS A 94 15.57 -7.81 5.62
C LYS A 94 14.34 -7.28 6.33
N ALA A 95 14.13 -7.66 7.58
CA ALA A 95 12.98 -7.20 8.36
C ALA A 95 13.02 -5.68 8.55
N ASP A 96 14.17 -5.13 8.95
CA ASP A 96 14.32 -3.69 9.20
C ASP A 96 14.21 -2.84 7.95
N VAL A 97 14.84 -3.26 6.84
CA VAL A 97 14.76 -2.53 5.57
C VAL A 97 13.35 -2.57 5.01
N LYS A 98 12.66 -3.71 5.03
CA LYS A 98 11.26 -3.80 4.58
C LYS A 98 10.35 -2.90 5.40
N ARG A 99 10.46 -2.96 6.73
CA ARG A 99 9.70 -2.10 7.64
C ARG A 99 9.93 -0.62 7.33
N LEU A 100 11.19 -0.23 7.11
CA LEU A 100 11.54 1.14 6.79
C LEU A 100 10.97 1.59 5.44
N ILE A 101 11.10 0.78 4.38
CA ILE A 101 10.53 1.05 3.06
C ILE A 101 9.01 1.19 3.15
N SER A 102 8.33 0.28 3.86
CA SER A 102 6.88 0.32 4.07
C SER A 102 6.43 1.60 4.78
N GLN A 103 7.14 2.02 5.83
CA GLN A 103 6.84 3.26 6.57
C GLN A 103 7.11 4.50 5.72
N TYR A 104 8.21 4.51 4.98
CA TYR A 104 8.56 5.59 4.06
C TYR A 104 7.51 5.75 2.97
N PHE A 105 7.06 4.65 2.36
CA PHE A 105 6.06 4.68 1.29
C PHE A 105 4.76 5.39 1.69
N VAL A 106 4.27 5.16 2.91
CA VAL A 106 3.08 5.85 3.42
C VAL A 106 3.31 7.36 3.54
N LYS A 107 4.48 7.76 4.09
CA LYS A 107 4.85 9.18 4.19
C LYS A 107 5.03 9.82 2.80
N LEU A 108 5.56 9.05 1.86
CA LEU A 108 5.79 9.46 0.48
C LEU A 108 4.50 9.82 -0.22
N LEU A 109 3.52 8.91 -0.22
CA LEU A 109 2.22 9.15 -0.83
C LEU A 109 1.46 10.29 -0.15
N LYS A 110 1.62 10.44 1.17
CA LYS A 110 1.03 11.57 1.89
C LYS A 110 1.60 12.91 1.43
N LYS A 111 2.91 12.99 1.20
CA LYS A 111 3.57 14.22 0.75
C LYS A 111 3.36 14.48 -0.75
N HIS A 112 3.38 13.44 -1.56
CA HIS A 112 3.30 13.50 -3.02
C HIS A 112 2.21 12.54 -3.55
N PRO A 113 0.92 12.85 -3.36
CA PRO A 113 -0.15 11.93 -3.74
C PRO A 113 -0.29 11.74 -5.27
N THR A 114 0.20 12.69 -6.08
CA THR A 114 0.18 12.63 -7.55
C THR A 114 0.97 11.43 -8.10
N ILE A 115 1.95 10.94 -7.34
CA ILE A 115 2.80 9.82 -7.72
C ILE A 115 1.99 8.54 -7.96
N LEU A 116 0.85 8.40 -7.28
CA LEU A 116 -0.07 7.29 -7.50
C LEU A 116 -0.50 7.17 -8.97
N LEU A 117 -0.69 8.30 -9.66
CA LEU A 117 -1.03 8.34 -11.08
C LEU A 117 0.21 8.42 -11.96
N ASP A 118 1.27 9.09 -11.52
CA ASP A 118 2.52 9.16 -12.29
C ASP A 118 3.16 7.77 -12.49
N GLN A 119 2.95 6.84 -11.54
CA GLN A 119 3.47 5.47 -11.55
C GLN A 119 2.34 4.42 -11.57
N GLN A 120 1.19 4.77 -12.17
CA GLN A 120 0.02 3.89 -12.19
C GLN A 120 0.32 2.50 -12.75
N SER A 121 1.11 2.41 -13.83
CA SER A 121 1.50 1.13 -14.45
C SER A 121 2.21 0.22 -13.46
N ASP A 122 3.30 0.70 -12.87
CA ASP A 122 4.14 -0.07 -11.96
C ASP A 122 3.39 -0.47 -10.68
N ILE A 123 2.48 0.39 -10.20
CA ILE A 123 1.62 0.09 -9.06
C ILE A 123 0.59 -1.00 -9.42
N LEU A 124 -0.07 -0.91 -10.58
CA LEU A 124 -1.03 -1.93 -11.01
C LEU A 124 -0.34 -3.28 -11.27
N ASP A 125 0.83 -3.27 -11.93
CA ASP A 125 1.64 -4.48 -12.18
C ASP A 125 2.08 -5.16 -10.88
N PHE A 126 2.45 -4.35 -9.88
CA PHE A 126 2.75 -4.86 -8.55
C PHE A 126 1.52 -5.47 -7.86
N LEU A 127 0.37 -4.79 -7.91
CA LEU A 127 -0.86 -5.22 -7.23
C LEU A 127 -1.52 -6.42 -7.89
N MET A 128 -1.44 -6.57 -9.22
CA MET A 128 -2.05 -7.70 -9.94
C MET A 128 -1.32 -9.03 -9.74
N THR A 129 -0.16 -9.03 -9.07
CA THR A 129 0.68 -10.22 -8.87
C THR A 129 0.58 -10.71 -7.42
N PRO A 130 -0.22 -11.76 -7.11
CA PRO A 130 -0.43 -12.24 -5.73
C PRO A 130 0.86 -12.69 -5.04
N ALA A 131 1.84 -13.17 -5.81
CA ALA A 131 3.16 -13.56 -5.29
C ALA A 131 3.90 -12.40 -4.60
N ASN A 132 3.54 -11.15 -4.90
CA ASN A 132 4.10 -9.97 -4.25
C ASN A 132 3.61 -9.77 -2.81
N ILE A 133 2.56 -10.47 -2.37
CA ILE A 133 2.10 -10.43 -0.97
C ILE A 133 3.13 -11.12 -0.07
N THR A 134 3.57 -12.32 -0.45
CA THR A 134 4.45 -13.15 0.37
C THR A 134 5.80 -12.46 0.57
N ASN A 135 6.22 -12.34 1.83
CA ASN A 135 7.43 -11.62 2.25
C ASN A 135 7.42 -10.10 2.00
N ARG A 136 6.31 -9.49 1.57
CA ARG A 136 6.19 -8.02 1.42
C ARG A 136 4.83 -7.52 1.94
N GLU A 137 4.28 -8.21 2.93
CA GLU A 137 2.90 -8.06 3.40
C GLU A 137 2.59 -6.61 3.81
N ASP A 138 3.46 -5.99 4.61
CA ASP A 138 3.28 -4.60 5.06
C ASP A 138 3.36 -3.60 3.90
N PHE A 139 4.30 -3.80 2.97
CA PHE A 139 4.47 -2.91 1.82
C PHE A 139 3.26 -3.03 0.89
N PHE A 140 2.80 -4.26 0.65
CA PHE A 140 1.62 -4.55 -0.14
C PHE A 140 0.35 -3.95 0.47
N ALA A 141 0.15 -4.15 1.78
CA ALA A 141 -0.99 -3.57 2.51
C ALA A 141 -0.96 -2.03 2.46
N ASN A 142 0.22 -1.42 2.60
CA ASN A 142 0.37 0.03 2.48
C ASN A 142 0.10 0.54 1.06
N MET A 143 0.50 -0.21 0.02
CA MET A 143 0.18 0.11 -1.38
C MET A 143 -1.33 0.11 -1.62
N VAL A 144 -2.01 -0.97 -1.21
CA VAL A 144 -3.48 -1.08 -1.29
C VAL A 144 -4.15 0.07 -0.54
N TRP A 145 -3.72 0.33 0.70
CA TRP A 145 -4.22 1.45 1.49
C TRP A 145 -4.00 2.79 0.78
N GLY A 146 -2.81 3.01 0.22
CA GLY A 146 -2.43 4.22 -0.50
C GLY A 146 -3.31 4.48 -1.72
N VAL A 147 -3.65 3.44 -2.48
CA VAL A 147 -4.65 3.53 -3.56
C VAL A 147 -5.99 4.00 -2.99
N GLY A 148 -6.47 3.35 -1.92
CA GLY A 148 -7.73 3.69 -1.28
C GLY A 148 -7.76 5.10 -0.69
N GLU A 149 -6.65 5.60 -0.17
CA GLU A 149 -6.54 6.95 0.39
C GLU A 149 -6.44 8.00 -0.72
N TYR A 150 -5.50 7.83 -1.65
CA TYR A 150 -5.07 8.91 -2.52
C TYR A 150 -5.68 8.92 -3.92
N CYS A 151 -6.32 7.83 -4.37
CA CYS A 151 -7.04 7.78 -5.66
C CYS A 151 -8.35 8.60 -5.59
N SER A 152 -8.24 9.92 -5.55
CA SER A 152 -9.33 10.89 -5.44
C SER A 152 -8.99 12.17 -6.20
N THR A 153 -10.00 12.81 -6.77
CA THR A 153 -9.89 14.13 -7.43
C THR A 153 -9.43 15.23 -6.47
N THR A 154 -9.64 15.05 -5.17
CA THR A 154 -9.16 15.97 -4.12
C THR A 154 -7.63 16.01 -4.01
N ASN A 155 -6.95 14.93 -4.42
CA ASN A 155 -5.50 14.81 -4.30
C ASN A 155 -4.81 15.00 -5.66
N ASP A 156 -5.46 14.59 -6.75
CA ASP A 156 -4.97 14.77 -8.11
C ASP A 156 -6.17 14.89 -9.08
N GLU A 157 -6.27 15.99 -9.81
CA GLU A 157 -7.35 16.25 -10.77
C GLU A 157 -7.42 15.20 -11.89
N ARG A 158 -6.29 14.53 -12.20
CA ARG A 158 -6.23 13.45 -13.19
C ARG A 158 -6.91 12.17 -12.71
N CYS A 159 -7.37 12.10 -11.46
CA CYS A 159 -8.08 10.96 -10.91
C CYS A 159 -9.51 10.87 -11.44
N THR A 160 -9.63 10.52 -12.72
CA THR A 160 -10.91 10.31 -13.40
C THR A 160 -11.59 9.02 -12.91
N THR A 161 -12.89 8.89 -13.20
CA THR A 161 -13.65 7.66 -12.94
C THR A 161 -13.05 6.43 -13.64
N GLU A 162 -12.41 6.62 -14.79
CA GLU A 162 -11.69 5.58 -15.52
C GLU A 162 -10.46 5.08 -14.73
N ASN A 163 -9.67 5.99 -14.15
CA ASN A 163 -8.52 5.62 -13.32
C ASN A 163 -8.96 4.88 -12.04
N ILE A 164 -10.05 5.34 -11.41
CA ILE A 164 -10.64 4.67 -10.25
C ILE A 164 -11.10 3.25 -10.63
N ARG A 165 -11.75 3.09 -11.78
CA ARG A 165 -12.23 1.79 -12.26
C ARG A 165 -11.08 0.80 -12.51
N ARG A 166 -9.97 1.25 -13.09
CA ARG A 166 -8.78 0.40 -13.33
C ARG A 166 -8.21 -0.17 -12.03
N PHE A 167 -8.00 0.68 -11.02
CA PHE A 167 -7.57 0.22 -9.71
C PHE A 167 -8.61 -0.71 -9.08
N PHE A 168 -9.89 -0.38 -9.17
CA PHE A 168 -10.96 -1.20 -8.63
C PHE A 168 -10.97 -2.60 -9.24
N GLU A 169 -10.83 -2.73 -10.56
CA GLU A 169 -10.87 -4.01 -11.26
C GLU A 169 -9.71 -4.93 -10.86
N VAL A 170 -8.49 -4.40 -10.79
CA VAL A 170 -7.31 -5.16 -10.33
C VAL A 170 -7.47 -5.60 -8.88
N LEU A 171 -7.91 -4.69 -8.01
CA LEU A 171 -8.10 -5.00 -6.59
C LEU A 171 -9.26 -5.97 -6.35
N GLU A 172 -10.34 -5.89 -7.14
CA GLU A 172 -11.48 -6.82 -7.05
C GLU A 172 -11.04 -8.23 -7.46
N ALA A 173 -10.35 -8.37 -8.58
CA ALA A 173 -9.82 -9.67 -9.03
C ALA A 173 -8.91 -10.29 -7.97
N LEU A 174 -7.96 -9.50 -7.45
CA LEU A 174 -7.06 -9.94 -6.39
C LEU A 174 -7.80 -10.33 -5.10
N THR A 175 -8.87 -9.60 -4.74
CA THR A 175 -9.67 -9.91 -3.54
C THR A 175 -10.31 -11.28 -3.65
N TYR A 176 -10.87 -11.62 -4.82
CA TYR A 176 -11.46 -12.95 -5.04
C TYR A 176 -10.41 -14.05 -5.05
N GLU A 177 -9.25 -13.82 -5.68
CA GLU A 177 -8.14 -14.77 -5.71
C GLU A 177 -7.63 -15.05 -4.29
N LEU A 178 -7.35 -14.00 -3.52
CA LEU A 178 -6.87 -14.11 -2.15
C LEU A 178 -7.89 -14.79 -1.24
N SER A 179 -9.17 -14.43 -1.35
CA SER A 179 -10.25 -15.07 -0.58
C SER A 179 -10.37 -16.57 -0.92
N GLY A 180 -10.24 -16.95 -2.20
CA GLY A 180 -10.23 -18.34 -2.63
C GLY A 180 -9.00 -19.12 -2.15
N MET A 181 -7.81 -18.52 -2.17
CA MET A 181 -6.58 -19.11 -1.63
C MET A 181 -6.69 -19.38 -0.12
N ILE A 182 -7.21 -18.40 0.62
CA ILE A 182 -7.43 -18.50 2.07
C ILE A 182 -8.43 -19.63 2.37
N ALA A 183 -9.53 -19.70 1.62
CA ALA A 183 -10.56 -20.71 1.83
C ALA A 183 -10.13 -22.14 1.48
N SER A 184 -9.06 -22.32 0.70
CA SER A 184 -8.58 -23.63 0.23
C SER A 184 -7.33 -24.14 0.96
N THR A 185 -6.63 -23.30 1.70
CA THR A 185 -5.32 -23.64 2.29
C THR A 185 -5.37 -23.60 3.82
N THR A 186 -4.91 -24.67 4.46
CA THR A 186 -4.82 -24.81 5.93
C THR A 186 -3.69 -24.02 6.59
N THR A 187 -2.81 -23.40 5.80
CA THR A 187 -1.64 -22.63 6.25
C THR A 187 -1.78 -21.12 6.03
N SER A 188 -3.01 -20.62 5.82
CA SER A 188 -3.25 -19.20 5.57
C SER A 188 -2.86 -18.37 6.80
N SER A 189 -1.96 -17.40 6.60
CA SER A 189 -1.40 -16.60 7.70
C SER A 189 -2.32 -15.44 8.07
N VAL A 190 -2.29 -14.99 9.33
CA VAL A 190 -3.00 -13.81 9.87
C VAL A 190 -2.79 -12.56 8.98
N SER A 191 -1.65 -12.45 8.30
CA SER A 191 -1.35 -11.37 7.38
C SER A 191 -2.27 -11.36 6.15
N HIS A 192 -2.66 -12.52 5.62
CA HIS A 192 -3.59 -12.60 4.49
C HIS A 192 -4.99 -12.09 4.87
N ALA A 193 -5.47 -12.43 6.08
CA ALA A 193 -6.75 -11.92 6.58
C ALA A 193 -6.75 -10.38 6.68
N LYS A 194 -5.68 -9.80 7.21
CA LYS A 194 -5.50 -8.34 7.27
C LYS A 194 -5.52 -7.71 5.88
N ILE A 195 -4.79 -8.29 4.92
CA ILE A 195 -4.74 -7.78 3.54
C ILE A 195 -6.13 -7.87 2.88
N THR A 196 -6.88 -8.96 3.07
CA THR A 196 -8.26 -9.08 2.59
C THR A 196 -9.16 -7.97 3.14
N CYS A 197 -9.07 -7.67 4.44
CA CYS A 197 -9.80 -6.55 5.04
C CYS A 197 -9.40 -5.19 4.43
N MET A 198 -8.11 -4.99 4.15
CA MET A 198 -7.60 -3.78 3.51
C MET A 198 -8.09 -3.64 2.06
N LEU A 199 -8.12 -4.75 1.31
CA LEU A 199 -8.66 -4.80 -0.04
C LEU A 199 -10.16 -4.44 -0.07
N MET A 200 -10.98 -5.09 0.76
CA MET A 200 -12.41 -4.77 0.85
C MET A 200 -12.63 -3.30 1.24
N SER A 201 -11.87 -2.79 2.20
CA SER A 201 -11.96 -1.38 2.63
C SER A 201 -11.58 -0.42 1.49
N THR A 202 -10.57 -0.78 0.70
CA THR A 202 -10.13 0.01 -0.46
C THR A 202 -11.17 0.01 -1.56
N LEU A 203 -11.74 -1.15 -1.90
CA LEU A 203 -12.84 -1.25 -2.87
C LEU A 203 -14.06 -0.42 -2.44
N ALA A 204 -14.42 -0.47 -1.15
CA ALA A 204 -15.48 0.36 -0.60
C ALA A 204 -15.18 1.86 -0.76
N LYS A 205 -13.96 2.31 -0.42
CA LYS A 205 -13.55 3.71 -0.63
C LYS A 205 -13.61 4.15 -2.09
N LEU A 206 -13.04 3.36 -3.00
CA LEU A 206 -13.05 3.65 -4.44
C LEU A 206 -14.49 3.70 -4.99
N SER A 207 -15.34 2.76 -4.59
CA SER A 207 -16.74 2.73 -5.06
C SER A 207 -17.57 3.92 -4.58
N THR A 208 -17.30 4.48 -3.41
CA THR A 208 -17.99 5.73 -3.00
C THR A 208 -17.56 6.96 -3.81
N ARG A 209 -16.39 6.91 -4.47
CA ARG A 209 -15.92 7.95 -5.40
C ARG A 209 -16.42 7.75 -6.84
N CYS A 210 -16.78 6.51 -7.20
CA CYS A 210 -17.39 6.14 -8.47
C CYS A 210 -18.60 5.23 -8.21
N GLN A 211 -19.78 5.85 -8.04
CA GLN A 211 -20.98 5.18 -7.49
C GLN A 211 -21.46 3.97 -8.30
N ASP A 212 -21.17 3.92 -9.61
CA ASP A 212 -21.46 2.76 -10.47
C ASP A 212 -20.80 1.47 -9.98
N LEU A 213 -19.73 1.57 -9.17
CA LEU A 213 -19.00 0.45 -8.60
C LEU A 213 -19.57 -0.04 -7.27
N ILE A 214 -20.49 0.70 -6.62
CA ILE A 214 -21.04 0.34 -5.30
C ILE A 214 -21.67 -1.07 -5.30
N PRO A 215 -22.52 -1.45 -6.28
CA PRO A 215 -23.09 -2.79 -6.32
C PRO A 215 -22.01 -3.89 -6.40
N ARG A 216 -20.92 -3.65 -7.14
CA ARG A 216 -19.78 -4.57 -7.25
C ARG A 216 -19.04 -4.69 -5.92
N ALA A 217 -18.80 -3.58 -5.23
CA ALA A 217 -18.15 -3.58 -3.92
C ALA A 217 -18.96 -4.34 -2.86
N ILE A 218 -20.29 -4.14 -2.84
CA ILE A 218 -21.21 -4.88 -1.95
C ILE A 218 -21.17 -6.39 -2.27
N LEU A 219 -21.24 -6.74 -3.56
CA LEU A 219 -21.18 -8.13 -4.00
C LEU A 219 -19.85 -8.79 -3.60
N CYS A 220 -18.74 -8.08 -3.78
CA CYS A 220 -17.41 -8.53 -3.40
C CYS A 220 -17.35 -8.83 -1.89
N CYS A 221 -17.73 -7.87 -1.04
CA CYS A 221 -17.76 -8.06 0.42
C CYS A 221 -18.65 -9.25 0.82
N THR A 222 -19.84 -9.36 0.23
CA THR A 222 -20.79 -10.44 0.55
C THR A 222 -20.24 -11.81 0.14
N LYS A 223 -19.59 -11.91 -1.02
CA LYS A 223 -18.96 -13.15 -1.49
C LYS A 223 -17.78 -13.56 -0.62
N VAL A 224 -16.91 -12.62 -0.26
CA VAL A 224 -15.78 -12.88 0.64
C VAL A 224 -16.29 -13.40 1.99
N ALA A 225 -17.28 -12.74 2.59
CA ALA A 225 -17.87 -13.19 3.86
C ALA A 225 -18.38 -14.65 3.78
N ARG A 226 -19.17 -14.96 2.75
CA ARG A 226 -19.70 -16.32 2.51
C ARG A 226 -18.62 -17.37 2.29
N GLN A 227 -17.54 -17.02 1.59
CA GLN A 227 -16.41 -17.93 1.39
C GLN A 227 -15.68 -18.20 2.70
N GLN A 228 -15.52 -17.19 3.56
CA GLN A 228 -14.85 -17.36 4.84
C GLN A 228 -15.69 -18.14 5.85
N GLU A 229 -17.03 -18.08 5.80
CA GLU A 229 -17.92 -18.95 6.60
C GLU A 229 -17.60 -20.45 6.44
N GLN A 230 -17.13 -20.85 5.26
CA GLN A 230 -16.81 -22.24 4.91
C GLN A 230 -15.29 -22.52 4.89
N GLY A 231 -14.47 -21.54 5.26
CA GLY A 231 -13.02 -21.59 5.15
C GLY A 231 -12.34 -22.38 6.27
N TYR A 232 -11.02 -22.57 6.13
CA TYR A 232 -10.17 -23.28 7.09
C TYR A 232 -9.33 -22.35 7.97
N LEU A 233 -9.59 -21.04 7.96
CA LEU A 233 -8.89 -20.06 8.79
C LEU A 233 -9.16 -20.28 10.28
N ASP A 234 -8.30 -19.71 11.13
CA ASP A 234 -8.62 -19.58 12.54
C ASP A 234 -9.87 -18.73 12.76
N THR A 235 -10.66 -19.07 13.78
CA THR A 235 -11.96 -18.46 14.05
C THR A 235 -11.87 -16.93 14.20
N ASN A 236 -10.80 -16.41 14.81
CA ASN A 236 -10.63 -14.97 15.02
C ASN A 236 -10.39 -14.23 13.70
N SER A 237 -9.52 -14.76 12.83
CA SER A 237 -9.27 -14.18 11.51
C SER A 237 -10.51 -14.25 10.61
N GLN A 238 -11.23 -15.38 10.65
CA GLN A 238 -12.49 -15.56 9.94
C GLN A 238 -13.53 -14.51 10.38
N GLU A 239 -13.74 -14.38 11.69
CA GLU A 239 -14.67 -13.41 12.26
C GLU A 239 -14.29 -11.97 11.89
N THR A 240 -13.00 -11.65 11.92
CA THR A 240 -12.49 -10.33 11.51
C THR A 240 -12.87 -10.00 10.07
N ILE A 241 -12.71 -10.95 9.14
CA ILE A 241 -13.06 -10.74 7.72
C ILE A 241 -14.58 -10.60 7.56
N ILE A 242 -15.36 -11.48 8.19
CA ILE A 242 -16.82 -11.49 8.09
C ILE A 242 -17.41 -10.19 8.66
N ASN A 243 -16.99 -9.78 9.87
CA ASN A 243 -17.44 -8.54 10.49
C ASN A 243 -17.10 -7.34 9.61
N ARG A 244 -15.87 -7.28 9.09
CA ARG A 244 -15.45 -6.18 8.22
C ARG A 244 -16.27 -6.13 6.93
N ALA A 245 -16.55 -7.27 6.33
CA ALA A 245 -17.38 -7.35 5.12
C ALA A 245 -18.82 -6.88 5.39
N GLN A 246 -19.40 -7.25 6.53
CA GLN A 246 -20.75 -6.84 6.94
C GLN A 246 -20.83 -5.34 7.23
N GLU A 247 -19.84 -4.78 7.95
CA GLU A 247 -19.71 -3.34 8.20
C GLU A 247 -19.72 -2.55 6.88
N LEU A 248 -18.82 -2.91 5.96
CA LEU A 248 -18.69 -2.24 4.67
C LEU A 248 -19.96 -2.39 3.83
N THR A 249 -20.56 -3.57 3.80
CA THR A 249 -21.83 -3.82 3.11
C THR A 249 -22.95 -2.93 3.64
N ASN A 250 -23.04 -2.77 4.97
CA ASN A 250 -24.07 -1.94 5.58
C ASN A 250 -23.85 -0.45 5.34
N ILE A 251 -22.59 0.00 5.38
CA ILE A 251 -22.23 1.39 5.05
C ILE A 251 -22.58 1.69 3.58
N LEU A 252 -22.18 0.82 2.65
CA LEU A 252 -22.37 1.02 1.20
C LEU A 252 -23.85 1.00 0.76
N LYS A 253 -24.77 0.42 1.55
CA LYS A 253 -26.22 0.53 1.31
C LYS A 253 -26.76 1.95 1.43
N VAL A 254 -26.00 2.87 2.05
CA VAL A 254 -26.36 4.29 2.18
C VAL A 254 -25.26 5.14 1.51
N PRO A 255 -25.26 5.30 0.17
CA PRO A 255 -24.14 5.87 -0.58
C PRO A 255 -23.66 7.25 -0.10
N ASN A 256 -24.59 8.16 0.21
CA ASN A 256 -24.25 9.51 0.67
C ASN A 256 -23.53 9.50 2.02
N PHE A 257 -23.97 8.63 2.94
CA PHE A 257 -23.29 8.43 4.21
C PHE A 257 -21.94 7.73 4.01
N ALA A 258 -21.89 6.70 3.15
CA ALA A 258 -20.69 5.95 2.85
C ALA A 258 -19.56 6.86 2.33
N ALA A 259 -19.85 7.78 1.41
CA ALA A 259 -18.86 8.72 0.89
C ALA A 259 -18.25 9.57 2.00
N THR A 260 -19.07 10.05 2.94
CA THR A 260 -18.60 10.86 4.08
C THR A 260 -17.83 10.04 5.11
N ALA A 261 -18.33 8.85 5.45
CA ALA A 261 -17.74 7.98 6.48
C ALA A 261 -16.41 7.36 6.02
N LEU A 262 -16.31 6.96 4.75
CA LEU A 262 -15.13 6.30 4.20
C LEU A 262 -14.11 7.28 3.61
N ASN A 263 -14.54 8.48 3.22
CA ASN A 263 -13.68 9.55 2.71
C ASN A 263 -13.95 10.86 3.44
N PRO A 264 -13.65 10.95 4.74
CA PRO A 264 -13.81 12.18 5.49
C PRO A 264 -12.93 13.29 4.88
N SER A 265 -13.49 14.48 4.67
CA SER A 265 -12.69 15.63 4.22
C SER A 265 -11.69 16.03 5.30
N SER A 266 -10.53 16.53 4.90
CA SER A 266 -9.51 17.10 5.79
C SER A 266 -10.07 18.21 6.71
N ASP A 267 -11.13 18.90 6.28
CA ASP A 267 -11.81 19.96 7.04
C ASP A 267 -12.53 19.48 8.31
N ILE A 268 -12.78 18.18 8.43
CA ILE A 268 -13.32 17.58 9.68
C ILE A 268 -12.28 17.73 10.80
N PHE A 269 -11.00 17.54 10.47
CA PHE A 269 -9.90 17.63 11.44
C PHE A 269 -9.53 19.07 11.79
N THR A 270 -9.86 20.03 10.93
CA THR A 270 -9.66 21.47 11.21
C THR A 270 -10.87 22.11 11.89
N GLY A 271 -11.95 21.36 12.12
CA GLY A 271 -13.20 21.85 12.71
C GLY A 271 -13.99 22.81 11.80
N ARG A 272 -13.58 22.97 10.53
CA ARG A 272 -14.21 23.89 9.56
C ARG A 272 -15.49 23.33 8.95
N TRP A 273 -15.80 22.06 9.20
CA TRP A 273 -17.02 21.39 8.73
C TRP A 273 -18.34 22.06 9.12
N HIS A 274 -18.32 22.99 10.09
CA HIS A 274 -19.49 23.73 10.54
C HIS A 274 -19.45 25.23 10.17
N GLN A 275 -18.57 25.66 9.25
CA GLN A 275 -18.51 27.06 8.82
C GLN A 275 -19.45 27.39 7.65
N ASP A 276 -20.10 26.39 7.04
CA ASP A 276 -21.17 26.67 6.09
C ASP A 276 -22.37 27.32 6.79
N SER A 277 -22.91 28.38 6.18
CA SER A 277 -24.07 29.12 6.67
C SER A 277 -25.34 28.27 6.78
N SER A 278 -25.34 27.06 6.19
CA SER A 278 -26.41 26.06 6.25
C SER A 278 -26.15 24.94 7.27
N SER A 279 -25.04 25.00 8.01
CA SER A 279 -24.73 23.97 9.01
C SER A 279 -25.73 23.99 10.18
N LEU A 280 -26.14 22.80 10.61
CA LEU A 280 -27.12 22.61 11.69
C LEU A 280 -26.80 23.42 12.97
N PRO A 281 -25.53 23.52 13.44
CA PRO A 281 -25.19 24.33 14.62
C PRO A 281 -25.42 25.82 14.41
N THR A 282 -25.19 26.33 13.20
CA THR A 282 -25.38 27.75 12.83
C THR A 282 -26.85 28.09 12.70
N ILE A 283 -27.65 27.19 12.09
CA ILE A 283 -29.11 27.31 12.02
C ILE A 283 -29.72 27.27 13.43
N LEU A 284 -29.29 26.34 14.29
CA LEU A 284 -29.77 26.24 15.66
C LEU A 284 -29.39 27.47 16.51
N ARG A 285 -28.20 28.06 16.30
CA ARG A 285 -27.84 29.33 16.93
C ARG A 285 -28.71 30.49 16.44
N GLY A 286 -29.00 30.58 15.15
CA GLY A 286 -29.89 31.59 14.60
C GLY A 286 -31.30 31.46 15.16
N VAL A 287 -31.86 30.24 15.20
CA VAL A 287 -33.17 29.95 15.79
C VAL A 287 -33.19 30.25 17.29
N TYR A 288 -32.14 29.87 18.03
CA TYR A 288 -32.03 30.18 19.46
C TYR A 288 -32.00 31.69 19.71
N GLN A 289 -31.24 32.45 18.91
CA GLN A 289 -31.20 33.91 19.03
C GLN A 289 -32.57 34.54 18.79
N ILE A 290 -33.31 34.08 17.77
CA ILE A 290 -34.68 34.55 17.48
C ILE A 290 -35.62 34.26 18.65
N ILE A 291 -35.57 33.04 19.21
CA ILE A 291 -36.42 32.63 20.35
C ILE A 291 -36.04 33.37 21.64
N SER A 292 -34.77 33.74 21.82
CA SER A 292 -34.29 34.46 23.00
C SER A 292 -34.52 35.98 22.96
N THR A 293 -35.02 36.51 21.85
CA THR A 293 -35.32 37.93 21.65
C THR A 293 -36.82 38.27 21.70
N GLU A 294 -37.68 37.29 22.00
CA GLU A 294 -39.06 37.50 22.52
C GLU A 294 -39.08 37.37 24.05
#